data_AF-A0A1I5RKT1-F1
#
_entry.id   AF-A0A1I5RKT1-F1
#
_cell.length_a   1.000
_cell.length_b   1.000
_cell.length_c   1.000
_cell.angle_alpha   90.00
_cell.angle_beta   90.00
_cell.angle_gamma   90.00
#
_symmetry.space_group_name_H-M   'P 1'
#
loop_
_entity.id
_entity.type
_entity.pdbx_description
1 polymer ?
#
loop_
_entity_poly.entity_id
_entity_poly.type
_entity_poly.pdbx_seq_one_letter_code
_entity_poly.pdbx_strand_id
1 'polypeptide(L)' 'MEKRARRLFSKEFKEQVVKLYLARKPRNEIIKEYKLTPSAFDKWIRQHKETGSFKKKITAHLNKKN' A
#
# COMPACT_ATOMS: atom_id res chain seq x y z
N MET A 1 4.67 25.68 -4.02
CA MET A 1 4.44 24.44 -3.25
C MET A 1 4.62 23.25 -4.18
N GLU A 2 5.75 22.56 -4.09
CA GLU A 2 6.01 21.37 -4.90
C GLU A 2 5.08 20.25 -4.43
N LYS A 3 4.13 19.85 -5.29
CA LYS A 3 3.20 18.76 -4.98
C LYS A 3 4.04 17.49 -4.80
N ARG A 4 4.25 17.07 -3.55
CA ARG A 4 4.93 15.80 -3.20
C ARG A 4 4.41 14.70 -4.11
N ALA A 5 5.31 14.14 -4.92
CA ALA A 5 4.97 13.04 -5.82
C ALA A 5 4.24 11.96 -5.02
N ARG A 6 3.04 11.58 -5.45
CA ARG A 6 2.27 10.53 -4.79
C ARG A 6 3.13 9.26 -4.81
N ARG A 7 3.50 8.77 -3.62
CA ARG A 7 4.19 7.49 -3.48
C ARG A 7 3.27 6.39 -4.01
N LEU A 8 3.56 5.90 -5.21
CA LEU A 8 2.82 4.82 -5.83
C LEU A 8 3.33 3.50 -5.25
N PHE A 9 2.58 2.95 -4.30
CA PHE A 9 2.82 1.59 -3.83
C PHE A 9 2.15 0.61 -4.78
N SER A 10 2.95 -0.28 -5.35
CA SER A 10 2.50 -1.38 -6.22
C SER A 10 1.49 -2.26 -5.50
N LYS A 11 0.63 -2.94 -6.27
CA LYS A 11 -0.37 -3.86 -5.74
C LYS A 11 0.28 -4.96 -4.90
N GLU A 12 1.31 -5.60 -5.45
CA GLU A 12 2.05 -6.69 -4.81
C GLU A 12 2.64 -6.25 -3.47
N PHE A 13 3.16 -5.03 -3.41
CA PHE A 13 3.69 -4.46 -2.19
C PHE A 13 2.61 -4.31 -1.10
N LYS A 14 1.42 -3.82 -1.47
CA LYS A 14 0.29 -3.74 -0.52
C LYS A 14 -0.15 -5.12 -0.07
N GLU A 15 -0.22 -6.09 -0.98
CA GLU A 15 -0.55 -7.48 -0.65
C GLU A 15 0.48 -8.11 0.28
N GLN A 16 1.77 -7.88 0.05
CA GLN A 16 2.85 -8.34 0.94
C GLN A 16 2.69 -7.76 2.34
N VAL A 17 2.44 -6.45 2.46
CA VAL A 17 2.25 -5.77 3.74
C VAL A 17 1.03 -6.31 4.50
N VAL A 18 -0.08 -6.56 3.81
CA VAL A 18 -1.26 -7.18 4.44
C VAL A 18 -1.02 -8.65 4.79
N LYS A 19 -0.31 -9.41 3.95
CA LYS A 19 0.07 -10.81 4.26
C LYS A 19 0.94 -10.90 5.51
N LEU A 20 1.88 -9.98 5.71
CA LEU A 20 2.68 -9.90 6.94
C LEU A 20 1.79 -9.70 8.17
N TYR A 21 0.78 -8.84 8.06
CA TYR A 21 -0.19 -8.64 9.14
C TYR A 21 -1.04 -9.90 9.42
N LEU A 22 -1.50 -10.57 8.36
CA LEU A 22 -2.23 -11.84 8.48
C LEU A 22 -1.36 -12.96 9.09
N ALA A 23 -0.05 -12.92 8.83
CA ALA A 23 0.95 -13.80 9.46
C ALA A 23 1.26 -13.46 10.93
N ARG A 24 0.43 -12.64 11.59
CA ARG A 24 0.58 -12.16 12.98
C ARG A 24 1.80 -11.28 13.25
N LYS A 25 2.41 -10.69 12.23
CA LYS A 25 3.47 -9.69 12.43
C LYS A 25 2.86 -8.39 12.97
N PRO A 26 3.42 -7.77 14.01
CA PRO A 26 2.83 -6.58 14.63
C PRO A 26 2.85 -5.39 13.66
N ARG A 27 1.72 -4.69 13.55
CA ARG A 27 1.56 -3.51 12.68
C ARG A 27 2.69 -2.49 12.83
N ASN A 28 3.16 -2.29 14.06
CA ASN A 28 4.20 -1.29 14.38
C ASN A 28 5.54 -1.65 13.73
N GLU A 29 5.87 -2.94 13.66
CA GLU A 29 7.11 -3.40 13.06
C GLU A 29 7.04 -3.27 11.53
N ILE A 30 5.92 -3.67 10.93
CA ILE A 30 5.68 -3.49 9.48
C ILE A 30 5.72 -2.00 9.11
N ILE A 31 5.05 -1.14 9.88
CA ILE A 31 5.05 0.31 9.65
C ILE A 31 6.47 0.89 9.74
N LYS A 32 7.27 0.47 10.73
CA LYS A 32 8.66 0.92 10.89
C LYS A 32 9.58 0.40 9.79
N GLU A 33 9.54 -0.89 9.49
CA GLU A 33 10.36 -1.58 8.48
C GLU A 33 10.16 -0.95 7.09
N TYR A 34 8.91 -0.72 6.71
CA TYR A 34 8.55 -0.17 5.40
C TYR A 34 8.36 1.36 5.39
N LYS A 35 8.63 2.05 6.51
CA LYS A 35 8.39 3.49 6.71
C LYS A 35 7.02 3.95 6.21
N LEU A 36 5.99 3.16 6.54
CA LEU A 36 4.61 3.43 6.16
C LEU A 36 3.95 4.37 7.16
N THR A 37 2.95 5.12 6.71
CA THR A 37 2.08 5.83 7.66
C THR A 37 1.04 4.86 8.21
N PRO A 38 0.72 4.93 9.51
CA PRO A 38 -0.32 4.08 10.11
C PRO A 38 -1.65 4.17 9.36
N SER A 39 -2.02 5.36 8.90
CA SER A 39 -3.25 5.60 8.13
C SER A 39 -3.25 4.89 6.78
N ALA A 40 -2.10 4.81 6.10
CA ALA A 40 -2.01 4.09 4.82
C ALA A 40 -2.13 2.58 5.02
N PHE A 41 -1.48 2.07 6.06
CA PHE A 41 -1.55 0.66 6.43
C PHE A 41 -2.99 0.24 6.78
N ASP A 42 -3.65 1.00 7.65
CA ASP A 42 -5.03 0.73 8.06
C ASP A 42 -5.99 0.71 6.86
N LYS A 43 -5.84 1.69 5.95
CA LYS A 43 -6.58 1.73 4.69
C LYS A 43 -6.37 0.48 3.84
N TRP A 44 -5.16 -0.07 3.80
CA TRP A 44 -4.85 -1.29 3.04
C TRP A 44 -5.46 -2.53 3.67
N ILE A 45 -5.42 -2.67 5.00
CA ILE A 45 -6.07 -3.76 5.72
C ILE A 45 -7.59 -3.75 5.46
N ARG A 46 -8.21 -2.58 5.60
CA ARG A 46 -9.64 -2.41 5.33
C ARG A 46 -9.98 -2.75 3.87
N GLN A 47 -9.21 -2.22 2.90
CA GLN A 47 -9.41 -2.54 1.48
C GLN A 47 -9.26 -4.04 1.18
N HIS A 48 -8.29 -4.70 1.78
CA HIS A 48 -8.11 -6.14 1.62
C HIS A 48 -9.27 -6.93 2.25
N LYS A 49 -9.79 -6.50 3.41
CA LYS A 49 -10.93 -7.14 4.07
C LYS A 49 -12.24 -6.95 3.30
N GLU A 50 -12.48 -5.76 2.75
CA GLU A 50 -13.71 -5.46 2.00
C GLU A 50 -13.71 -6.07 0.58
N THR A 51 -12.54 -6.14 -0.07
CA THR A 51 -12.46 -6.51 -1.49
C THR A 51 -11.80 -7.88 -1.76
N GLY A 52 -11.22 -8.53 -0.74
CA GLY A 52 -10.52 -9.82 -0.83
C GLY A 52 -9.24 -9.83 -1.69
N SER A 53 -9.02 -8.80 -2.50
CA SER A 53 -7.80 -8.57 -3.28
C SER A 53 -7.70 -7.09 -3.61
N PHE A 54 -6.49 -6.58 -3.77
CA PHE A 54 -6.26 -5.25 -4.33
C PHE A 54 -6.51 -5.27 -5.86
N LYS A 55 -7.67 -5.75 -6.34
CA LYS A 55 -8.08 -5.61 -7.74
C LYS A 55 -8.42 -4.14 -7.99
N LYS A 56 -7.42 -3.34 -8.32
CA LYS A 56 -7.65 -2.05 -8.97
C LYS A 56 -6.81 -1.99 -10.23
N LYS A 57 -7.52 -1.88 -11.36
CA LYS A 57 -7.00 -1.60 -12.70
C LYS A 57 -5.74 -0.76 -12.58
N ILE A 58 -4.61 -1.29 -13.06
CA ILE A 58 -3.46 -0.47 -13.41
C ILE A 58 -3.93 0.43 -14.55
N THR A 59 -4.59 1.54 -14.20
CA THR A 59 -4.59 2.69 -15.08
C THR A 59 -3.23 3.30 -14.85
N ALA A 60 -2.28 2.79 -15.64
CA ALA A 60 -0.99 3.40 -15.86
C ALA A 60 -1.22 4.87 -16.17
N HIS A 61 -1.03 5.73 -15.17
CA HIS A 61 -0.57 7.07 -15.47
C HIS A 61 0.94 6.93 -15.65
N LEU A 62 1.30 6.32 -16.79
CA LEU A 62 2.63 6.46 -17.37
C LEU A 62 2.82 7.96 -17.51
N ASN A 63 3.73 8.50 -16.71
CA ASN A 63 4.18 9.87 -16.84
C ASN A 63 4.87 9.95 -18.21
N LYS A 64 4.13 10.39 -19.23
CA LYS A 64 4.67 10.72 -20.54
C LYS A 64 5.55 11.96 -20.35
N LYS A 65 6.83 11.73 -20.12
CA LYS A 65 7.91 12.72 -20.22
C LYS A 65 9.09 12.04 -20.92
N ASN A 66 9.02 12.00 -22.24
CA ASN A 66 9.91 12.74 -23.13
C ASN A 66 9.37 12.65 -24.56
#